data_AF-A0A975Y1L0-F1
#
_entry.id   AF-A0A975Y1L0-F1
#
_cell.length_a   1.000
_cell.length_b   1.000
_cell.length_c   1.000
_cell.angle_alpha   90.00
_cell.angle_beta   90.00
_cell.angle_gamma   90.00
#
_symmetry.space_group_name_H-M   'P 1'
#
loop_
_entity.id
_entity.type
_entity.pdbx_description
1 polymer ?
#
loop_
_entity_poly.entity_id
_entity_poly.type
_entity_poly.pdbx_seq_one_letter_code
_entity_poly.pdbx_strand_id
1 'polypeptide(L)'
;MHHWDAVHAAGDALVISPAVAADSVDEFLAFSVPSEEDPDDPPEGILDGAFTLVAADTGDRWALSDGSRPGTVHVERGGTGGPVVEAGAADLLLWLYGRVEVDTSAVPAELLDRFRTRCFTD
;
A
#
# COMPACT_ATOMS: atom_id res chain seq x y z
N MET A 1 -6.50 0.14 -12.79
CA MET A 1 -5.50 1.23 -12.90
C MET A 1 -5.47 1.93 -14.25
N HIS A 2 -5.22 1.24 -15.38
CA HIS A 2 -5.13 1.89 -16.69
C HIS A 2 -6.36 2.72 -17.10
N HIS A 3 -7.56 2.32 -16.70
CA HIS A 3 -8.77 3.13 -16.93
C HIS A 3 -8.76 4.44 -16.13
N TRP A 4 -8.28 4.42 -14.89
CA TRP A 4 -8.10 5.63 -14.09
C TRP A 4 -7.09 6.58 -14.78
N ASP A 5 -5.96 6.05 -15.26
CA ASP A 5 -4.93 6.84 -15.94
C ASP A 5 -5.50 7.54 -17.19
N ALA A 6 -6.32 6.82 -17.98
CA ALA A 6 -6.97 7.36 -19.17
C ALA A 6 -8.00 8.46 -18.84
N VAL A 7 -8.82 8.26 -17.81
CA VAL A 7 -9.83 9.24 -17.36
C VAL A 7 -9.15 10.48 -16.77
N HIS A 8 -8.13 10.31 -15.93
CA HIS A 8 -7.36 11.41 -15.36
C HIS A 8 -6.66 12.24 -16.44
N ALA A 9 -6.07 11.60 -17.45
CA ALA A 9 -5.45 12.29 -18.59
C ALA A 9 -6.45 13.12 -19.42
N ALA A 10 -7.73 12.74 -19.41
CA ALA A 10 -8.80 13.51 -20.03
C ALA A 10 -9.28 14.70 -19.16
N GLY A 11 -8.78 14.83 -17.93
CA GLY A 11 -9.23 15.83 -16.95
C GLY A 11 -10.51 15.45 -16.21
N ASP A 12 -10.97 14.21 -16.38
CA ASP A 12 -12.16 13.68 -15.72
C ASP A 12 -11.80 12.97 -14.40
N ALA A 13 -12.82 12.68 -13.59
CA ALA A 13 -12.68 11.92 -12.35
C ALA A 13 -13.39 10.56 -12.44
N LEU A 14 -12.64 9.49 -12.19
CA LEU A 14 -13.22 8.15 -12.03
C LEU A 14 -13.58 7.92 -10.57
N VAL A 15 -14.84 7.59 -10.30
CA VAL A 15 -15.27 7.15 -8.97
C VAL A 15 -15.04 5.65 -8.86
N ILE A 16 -14.10 5.25 -7.99
CA ILE A 16 -13.89 3.86 -7.62
C ILE A 16 -14.75 3.58 -6.37
N SER A 17 -15.55 2.51 -6.40
CA SER A 17 -16.33 2.09 -5.24
C SER A 17 -15.41 1.83 -4.05
N PRO A 18 -15.68 2.33 -2.83
CA PRO A 18 -14.85 2.09 -1.65
C PRO A 18 -14.58 0.61 -1.38
N ALA A 19 -15.61 -0.24 -1.51
CA ALA A 19 -15.45 -1.68 -1.30
C ALA A 19 -14.56 -2.35 -2.36
N VAL A 20 -14.64 -1.89 -3.62
CA VAL A 20 -13.76 -2.39 -4.69
C VAL A 20 -12.34 -1.88 -4.48
N ALA A 21 -12.17 -0.63 -4.06
CA ALA A 21 -10.86 -0.07 -3.78
C ALA A 21 -10.18 -0.80 -2.61
N ALA A 22 -10.89 -1.11 -1.53
CA ALA A 22 -10.35 -1.87 -0.40
C ALA A 22 -9.93 -3.28 -0.82
N ASP A 23 -10.74 -3.98 -1.62
CA ASP A 23 -10.39 -5.28 -2.20
C ASP A 23 -9.15 -5.19 -3.12
N SER A 24 -9.03 -4.10 -3.89
CA SER A 24 -7.82 -3.85 -4.69
C SER A 24 -6.59 -3.49 -3.86
N VAL A 25 -6.74 -2.93 -2.66
CA VAL A 25 -5.61 -2.76 -1.71
C VAL A 25 -5.17 -4.12 -1.19
N ASP A 26 -6.11 -5.02 -0.86
CA ASP A 26 -5.79 -6.41 -0.51
C ASP A 26 -5.02 -7.09 -1.64
N GLU A 27 -5.47 -6.95 -2.90
CA GLU A 27 -4.79 -7.48 -4.08
C GLU A 27 -3.38 -6.88 -4.27
N PHE A 28 -3.25 -5.56 -4.17
CA PHE A 28 -1.95 -4.90 -4.30
C PHE A 28 -0.95 -5.40 -3.24
N LEU A 29 -1.36 -5.47 -1.98
CA LEU A 29 -0.48 -5.91 -0.91
C LEU A 29 -0.09 -7.40 -1.02
N ALA A 30 -0.93 -8.21 -1.65
CA ALA A 30 -0.65 -9.62 -1.89
C ALA A 30 0.29 -9.87 -3.08
N PHE A 31 0.21 -9.06 -4.15
CA PHE A 31 0.91 -9.35 -5.41
C PHE A 31 1.98 -8.33 -5.81
N SER A 32 1.91 -7.10 -5.28
CA SER A 32 2.86 -6.02 -5.58
C SER A 32 3.87 -5.80 -4.46
N VAL A 33 3.78 -6.53 -3.34
CA VAL A 33 4.72 -6.43 -2.22
C VAL A 33 5.41 -7.78 -1.98
N PRO A 34 6.76 -7.83 -1.88
CA PRO A 34 7.49 -9.07 -1.60
C PRO A 34 7.01 -9.74 -0.32
N SER A 35 6.64 -11.01 -0.42
CA SER A 35 6.10 -11.82 0.66
C SER A 35 6.97 -13.06 0.94
N GLU A 36 6.67 -13.78 2.01
CA GLU A 36 7.40 -15.03 2.33
C GLU A 36 7.15 -16.15 1.32
N GLU A 37 6.03 -16.08 0.59
CA GLU A 37 5.60 -17.06 -0.40
C GLU A 37 6.34 -16.90 -1.74
N ASP A 38 7.05 -15.78 -1.93
CA ASP A 38 7.76 -15.51 -3.17
C ASP A 38 9.00 -16.42 -3.33
N PRO A 39 9.17 -17.05 -4.52
CA PRO A 39 10.18 -18.07 -4.76
C PRO A 39 11.62 -17.53 -4.93
N ASP A 40 11.82 -16.24 -5.17
CA ASP A 40 13.11 -15.64 -5.56
C ASP A 40 13.68 -14.60 -4.55
N ASP A 41 14.95 -14.22 -4.76
CA ASP A 41 15.74 -13.26 -3.98
C ASP A 41 14.96 -11.96 -3.70
N PRO A 42 14.48 -11.75 -2.46
CA PRO A 42 13.73 -10.54 -2.15
C PRO A 42 14.65 -9.32 -2.27
N PRO A 43 14.10 -8.12 -2.57
CA PRO A 43 14.89 -6.91 -2.68
C PRO A 43 15.79 -6.71 -1.45
N GLU A 44 17.04 -6.29 -1.68
CA GLU A 44 18.03 -6.17 -0.61
C GLU A 44 17.55 -5.24 0.52
N GLY A 45 17.78 -5.66 1.77
CA GLY A 45 17.51 -4.88 2.98
C GLY A 45 16.15 -5.16 3.64
N ILE A 46 15.89 -4.52 4.78
CA ILE A 46 14.66 -4.68 5.57
C ILE A 46 13.76 -3.44 5.50
N LEU A 47 12.46 -3.60 5.78
CA LEU A 47 11.54 -2.47 5.98
C LEU A 47 11.98 -1.65 7.20
N ASP A 48 12.54 -2.31 8.21
CA ASP A 48 13.08 -1.69 9.43
C ASP A 48 12.03 -0.82 10.13
N GLY A 49 10.88 -1.45 10.42
CA GLY A 49 9.75 -0.77 11.05
C GLY A 49 8.40 -1.37 10.71
N ALA A 50 7.36 -0.74 11.23
CA ALA A 50 5.98 -1.09 10.96
C ALA A 50 5.13 0.17 10.83
N PHE A 51 4.08 0.11 10.01
CA PHE A 51 3.06 1.15 9.90
C PHE A 51 1.73 0.51 9.50
N THR A 52 0.62 1.24 9.64
CA THR A 52 -0.71 0.75 9.30
C THR A 52 -1.35 1.64 8.24
N LEU A 53 -1.97 1.02 7.23
CA LEU A 53 -2.90 1.68 6.34
C LEU A 53 -4.32 1.56 6.91
N VAL A 54 -5.07 2.67 6.94
CA VAL A 54 -6.46 2.69 7.41
C VAL A 54 -7.34 3.37 6.37
N ALA A 55 -8.29 2.62 5.81
CA ALA A 55 -9.33 3.17 4.96
C ALA A 55 -10.44 3.78 5.83
N ALA A 56 -10.56 5.10 5.84
CA ALA A 56 -11.50 5.81 6.71
C ALA A 56 -12.98 5.61 6.32
N ASP A 57 -13.25 5.32 5.04
CA ASP A 57 -14.59 5.18 4.47
C ASP A 57 -15.17 3.76 4.58
N THR A 58 -14.33 2.73 4.67
CA THR A 58 -14.75 1.33 4.87
C THR A 58 -14.41 0.80 6.27
N GLY A 59 -13.46 1.41 6.96
CA GLY A 59 -12.91 0.95 8.24
C GLY A 59 -11.85 -0.15 8.10
N ASP A 60 -11.47 -0.51 6.87
CA ASP A 60 -10.46 -1.52 6.58
C ASP A 60 -9.06 -1.09 7.03
N ARG A 61 -8.27 -2.09 7.43
CA ARG A 61 -6.93 -1.89 7.99
C ARG A 61 -5.96 -2.94 7.50
N TRP A 62 -4.71 -2.52 7.31
CA TRP A 62 -3.58 -3.36 6.94
C TRP A 62 -2.36 -2.93 7.75
N ALA A 63 -1.90 -3.77 8.68
CA ALA A 63 -0.63 -3.54 9.35
C ALA A 63 0.50 -4.15 8.52
N LEU A 64 1.53 -3.35 8.24
CA LEU A 64 2.71 -3.75 7.49
C LEU A 64 3.92 -3.75 8.43
N SER A 65 4.69 -4.83 8.40
CA SER A 65 5.95 -4.96 9.16
C SER A 65 6.96 -5.78 8.38
N ASP A 66 8.18 -5.88 8.90
CA ASP A 66 9.16 -6.86 8.39
C ASP A 66 8.59 -8.29 8.44
N GLY A 67 8.80 -9.05 7.35
CA GLY A 67 8.57 -10.48 7.33
C GLY A 67 9.68 -11.27 8.03
N SER A 68 9.52 -12.58 8.18
CA SER A 68 10.52 -13.44 8.82
C SER A 68 11.78 -13.63 7.96
N ARG A 69 11.67 -13.40 6.65
CA ARG A 69 12.78 -13.36 5.69
C ARG A 69 13.18 -11.89 5.43
N PRO A 70 14.48 -11.54 5.47
CA PRO A 70 14.92 -10.21 5.05
C PRO A 70 14.42 -9.88 3.64
N GLY A 71 13.99 -8.64 3.42
CA GLY A 71 13.46 -8.18 2.14
C GLY A 71 11.97 -8.43 1.93
N THR A 72 11.32 -9.26 2.74
CA THR A 72 9.87 -9.48 2.67
C THR A 72 9.11 -8.59 3.66
N VAL A 73 7.84 -8.35 3.35
CA VAL A 73 6.91 -7.60 4.19
C VAL A 73 5.82 -8.56 4.66
N HIS A 74 5.54 -8.53 5.95
CA HIS A 74 4.37 -9.18 6.51
C HIS A 74 3.19 -8.20 6.50
N VAL A 75 2.04 -8.65 6.00
CA VAL A 75 0.80 -7.89 5.97
C VAL A 75 -0.24 -8.61 6.82
N GLU A 76 -0.72 -7.95 7.87
CA GLU A 76 -1.80 -8.45 8.71
C GLU A 76 -3.09 -7.68 8.42
N ARG A 77 -4.06 -8.38 7.82
CA ARG A 77 -5.39 -7.83 7.54
C ARG A 77 -6.19 -7.61 8.83
N GLY A 78 -6.70 -6.40 9.03
CA GLY A 78 -7.37 -5.99 10.26
C GLY A 78 -6.42 -5.73 11.43
N GLY A 79 -5.11 -5.91 11.22
CA GLY A 79 -4.07 -5.65 12.21
C GLY A 79 -3.92 -4.16 12.52
N THR A 80 -3.19 -3.89 13.60
CA THR A 80 -2.81 -2.54 14.02
C THR A 80 -1.37 -2.53 14.51
N GLY A 81 -0.59 -1.54 14.12
CA GLY A 81 0.79 -1.39 14.59
C GLY A 81 1.51 -0.20 13.95
N GLY A 82 2.38 0.44 14.72
CA GLY A 82 3.14 1.60 14.26
C GLY A 82 2.28 2.84 13.96
N PRO A 83 2.85 3.88 13.34
CA PRO A 83 2.13 5.04 12.86
C PRO A 83 1.19 4.71 11.70
N VAL A 84 0.22 5.59 11.44
CA VAL A 84 -0.90 5.36 10.52
C VAL A 84 -0.83 6.27 9.31
N VAL A 85 -1.11 5.72 8.13
CA VAL A 85 -1.57 6.48 6.95
C VAL A 85 -3.08 6.25 6.82
N GLU A 86 -3.86 7.31 6.94
CA GLU A 86 -5.32 7.26 6.88
C GLU A 86 -5.83 8.08 5.70
N ALA A 87 -6.63 7.46 4.83
CA ALA A 87 -7.30 8.11 3.71
C ALA A 87 -8.53 7.28 3.27
N GLY A 88 -9.26 7.70 2.23
CA GLY A 88 -10.28 6.84 1.62
C GLY A 88 -9.63 5.64 0.92
N ALA A 89 -10.34 4.51 0.82
CA ALA A 89 -9.80 3.29 0.21
C ALA A 89 -9.26 3.52 -1.22
N ALA A 90 -9.95 4.34 -2.02
CA ALA A 90 -9.51 4.69 -3.36
C ALA A 90 -8.22 5.54 -3.36
N ASP A 91 -8.07 6.46 -2.41
CA ASP A 91 -6.87 7.30 -2.31
C ASP A 91 -5.67 6.48 -1.83
N LEU A 92 -5.87 5.57 -0.88
CA LEU A 92 -4.83 4.61 -0.46
C LEU A 92 -4.37 3.74 -1.64
N LEU A 93 -5.31 3.19 -2.41
CA LEU A 93 -5.00 2.43 -3.61
C LEU A 93 -4.17 3.25 -4.62
N LEU A 94 -4.63 4.46 -4.94
CA LEU A 94 -3.94 5.32 -5.90
C LEU A 94 -2.57 5.77 -5.38
N TRP A 95 -2.41 5.98 -4.07
CA TRP A 95 -1.15 6.30 -3.43
C TRP A 95 -0.16 5.13 -3.46
N LEU A 96 -0.61 3.89 -3.24
CA LEU A 96 0.20 2.67 -3.42
C LEU A 96 0.75 2.56 -4.84
N TYR A 97 -0.05 2.99 -5.81
CA TYR A 97 0.32 3.10 -7.22
C TYR A 97 1.05 4.40 -7.60
N GLY A 98 1.41 5.26 -6.65
CA GLY A 98 2.17 6.49 -6.88
C GLY A 98 1.44 7.57 -7.69
N ARG A 99 0.10 7.59 -7.69
CA ARG A 99 -0.73 8.47 -8.53
C ARG A 99 -1.31 9.67 -7.80
N VAL A 100 -1.47 9.56 -6.48
CA VAL A 100 -1.95 10.66 -5.63
C VAL A 100 -1.12 10.73 -4.36
N GLU A 101 -1.12 11.91 -3.75
CA GLU A 101 -0.57 12.11 -2.40
C GLU A 101 -1.66 11.95 -1.36
N VAL A 102 -1.29 11.38 -0.21
CA VAL A 102 -2.12 11.32 1.01
C VAL A 102 -1.31 11.88 2.17
N ASP A 103 -1.96 12.22 3.28
CA ASP A 103 -1.24 12.65 4.47
C ASP A 103 -0.48 11.47 5.09
N THR A 104 0.84 11.51 4.97
CA THR A 104 1.75 10.51 5.54
C THR A 104 2.61 11.09 6.67
N SER A 105 2.29 12.28 7.18
CA SER A 105 3.13 13.01 8.15
C SER A 105 3.35 12.27 9.48
N ALA A 106 2.46 11.33 9.81
CA ALA A 106 2.60 10.48 11.00
C ALA A 106 3.64 9.37 10.84
N VAL A 107 3.99 8.99 9.61
CA VAL A 107 4.93 7.91 9.31
C VAL A 107 6.28 8.49 8.90
N PRO A 108 7.42 8.00 9.44
CA PRO A 108 8.74 8.44 9.00
C PRO A 108 8.92 8.30 7.49
N ALA A 109 9.40 9.34 6.82
CA ALA A 109 9.55 9.37 5.37
C ALA A 109 10.47 8.24 4.88
N GLU A 110 11.54 7.96 5.61
CA GLU A 110 12.51 6.91 5.28
C GLU A 110 11.90 5.51 5.33
N LEU A 111 10.88 5.30 6.19
CA LEU A 111 10.14 4.03 6.25
C LEU A 111 9.26 3.86 5.00
N LEU A 112 8.60 4.94 4.57
CA LEU A 112 7.76 4.94 3.37
C LEU A 112 8.59 4.79 2.09
N ASP A 113 9.76 5.43 2.03
CA ASP A 113 10.68 5.28 0.91
C ASP A 113 11.14 3.82 0.79
N ARG A 114 11.54 3.20 1.91
CA ARG A 114 11.89 1.76 1.95
C ARG A 114 10.71 0.88 1.52
N PHE A 115 9.49 1.19 1.95
CA PHE A 115 8.30 0.45 1.51
C PHE A 115 8.08 0.59 -0.01
N ARG A 116 8.14 1.82 -0.54
CA ARG A 116 7.93 2.10 -1.97
C ARG A 116 8.96 1.44 -2.86
N THR A 117 10.24 1.41 -2.47
CA THR A 117 11.29 0.73 -3.24
C THR A 117 11.08 -0.79 -3.37
N ARG A 118 10.20 -1.37 -2.54
CA ARG A 118 9.85 -2.79 -2.59
C ARG A 118 8.60 -3.07 -3.42
N CYS A 119 7.78 -2.07 -3.71
CA CYS A 119 6.53 -2.28 -4.42
C CYS A 119 6.78 -2.46 -5.92
N PHE A 120 6.23 -3.52 -6.51
CA PHE A 120 6.23 -3.72 -7.96
C PHE A 120 4.97 -3.08 -8.56
N THR A 121 5.14 -2.00 -9.32
CA THR A 121 4.02 -1.18 -9.85
C THR A 121 4.01 -1.05 -11.38
N ASP A 122 4.86 -1.82 -12.07
CA ASP A 122 4.97 -1.89 -13.54
C ASP A 122 3.93 -2.83 -14.17
#